data_AF-A0A401MRQ5-F1
#
_entry.id   AF-A0A401MRQ5-F1
#
_cell.length_a   1.000
_cell.length_b   1.000
_cell.length_c   1.000
_cell.angle_alpha   90.00
_cell.angle_beta   90.00
_cell.angle_gamma   90.00
#
_symmetry.space_group_name_H-M   'P 1'
#
loop_
_entity.id
_entity.type
_entity.pdbx_description
1 polymer ?
#
loop_
_entity_poly.entity_id
_entity_poly.type
_entity_poly.pdbx_seq_one_letter_code
_entity_poly.pdbx_strand_id
1 'polypeptide(L)'
;MQPRIPRQAAHEPAGRRPAHTDDDARLSAELAAVVSGARRRALRDGDRQVDTAHLLHSLLESDPEVRAVFDGEPQFARLLGYLVQRSIGYGLRWQGSVEDSGAVPVVTQAEGYSPLAAGAMEYARARAERRGGGPAHGVDLLAAIVVDPQARAVEVLDRAGIDAREVFARVDSRLETDRA
;
A
#
# COMPACT_ATOMS: atom_id res chain seq x y z
N MET A 1 -47.59 9.18 -39.31
CA MET A 1 -47.15 8.25 -38.25
C MET A 1 -45.81 8.74 -37.72
N GLN A 2 -45.79 9.41 -36.55
CA GLN A 2 -44.54 9.85 -35.91
C GLN A 2 -44.07 8.76 -34.94
N PRO A 3 -42.76 8.42 -34.88
CA PRO A 3 -42.27 7.51 -33.86
C PRO A 3 -42.13 8.24 -32.52
N ARG A 4 -42.77 7.69 -31.48
CA ARG A 4 -42.62 8.14 -30.09
C ARG A 4 -41.25 7.70 -29.57
N ILE A 5 -40.41 8.67 -29.21
CA ILE A 5 -39.20 8.46 -28.41
C ILE A 5 -39.63 8.22 -26.95
N PRO A 6 -39.23 7.11 -26.30
CA PRO A 6 -39.43 6.96 -24.86
C PRO A 6 -38.52 7.93 -24.09
N ARG A 7 -39.14 8.82 -23.30
CA ARG A 7 -38.46 9.67 -22.32
C ARG A 7 -37.96 8.85 -21.13
N GLN A 8 -36.84 9.31 -20.58
CA GLN A 8 -35.98 8.75 -19.54
C GLN A 8 -36.70 8.29 -18.27
N ALA A 9 -36.19 7.22 -17.65
CA ALA A 9 -36.14 7.12 -16.20
C ALA A 9 -34.70 7.46 -15.78
N ALA A 10 -34.50 8.69 -15.29
CA ALA A 10 -33.31 9.07 -14.58
C ALA A 10 -33.29 8.27 -13.26
N HIS A 11 -32.43 7.26 -13.19
CA HIS A 11 -31.95 6.77 -11.90
C HIS A 11 -30.74 7.64 -11.58
N GLU A 12 -30.96 8.71 -10.82
CA GLU A 12 -29.88 9.32 -10.05
C GLU A 12 -29.54 8.33 -8.92
N PRO A 13 -28.33 7.75 -8.87
CA PRO A 13 -27.87 7.14 -7.65
C PRO A 13 -27.61 8.30 -6.69
N ALA A 14 -28.50 8.46 -5.72
CA ALA A 14 -28.29 9.30 -4.55
C ALA A 14 -26.88 9.03 -4.02
N GLY A 15 -26.11 10.11 -3.86
CA GLY A 15 -24.69 10.07 -3.54
C GLY A 15 -24.39 9.19 -2.34
N ARG A 16 -23.77 8.04 -2.60
CA ARG A 16 -22.96 7.37 -1.59
C ARG A 16 -21.67 8.17 -1.49
N ARG A 17 -21.57 8.97 -0.45
CA ARG A 17 -20.30 9.60 -0.05
C ARG A 17 -19.24 8.49 -0.03
N PRO A 18 -18.11 8.63 -0.74
CA PRO A 18 -17.17 7.53 -0.85
C PRO A 18 -16.66 7.17 0.54
N ALA A 19 -16.70 5.88 0.88
CA ALA A 19 -16.12 5.32 2.10
C ALA A 19 -14.63 5.69 2.26
N HIS A 20 -13.97 6.11 1.17
CA HIS A 20 -12.63 6.69 1.14
C HIS A 20 -12.41 7.80 2.18
N THR A 21 -13.40 8.65 2.45
CA THR A 21 -13.20 9.79 3.36
C THR A 21 -13.09 9.41 4.84
N ASP A 22 -13.72 8.31 5.26
CA ASP A 22 -13.67 7.83 6.65
C ASP A 22 -12.43 6.94 6.89
N ASP A 23 -12.01 6.24 5.83
CA ASP A 23 -10.80 5.40 5.81
C ASP A 23 -9.50 6.23 5.74
N ASP A 24 -9.53 7.38 5.05
CA ASP A 24 -8.43 8.34 4.98
C ASP A 24 -8.33 9.21 6.25
N ALA A 25 -9.43 9.39 7.00
CA ALA A 25 -9.45 10.15 8.25
C ALA A 25 -8.60 9.53 9.37
N ARG A 26 -8.24 8.24 9.22
CA ARG A 26 -7.32 7.51 10.12
C ARG A 26 -5.89 7.44 9.61
N LEU A 27 -5.56 8.08 8.49
CA LEU A 27 -4.19 8.14 7.96
C LEU A 27 -3.56 9.51 8.26
N SER A 28 -2.25 9.54 8.47
CA SER A 28 -1.53 10.81 8.50
C SER A 28 -1.56 11.47 7.11
N ALA A 29 -1.30 12.77 7.04
CA ALA A 29 -1.25 13.47 5.75
C ALA A 29 -0.16 12.89 4.83
N GLU A 30 0.98 12.50 5.40
CA GLU A 30 2.09 11.85 4.73
C GLU A 30 1.68 10.48 4.19
N LEU A 31 1.00 9.65 5.00
CA LEU A 31 0.53 8.34 4.56
C LEU A 31 -0.57 8.46 3.48
N ALA A 32 -1.43 9.47 3.55
CA ALA A 32 -2.39 9.74 2.48
C ALA A 32 -1.69 10.17 1.16
N ALA A 33 -0.59 10.92 1.25
CA ALA A 33 0.23 11.28 0.10
C ALA A 33 0.91 10.04 -0.52
N VAL A 34 1.42 9.12 0.32
CA VAL A 34 1.95 7.81 -0.08
C VAL A 34 0.90 7.00 -0.83
N VAL A 35 -0.31 6.87 -0.26
CA VAL A 35 -1.42 6.15 -0.91
C VAL A 35 -1.74 6.76 -2.28
N SER A 36 -1.79 8.09 -2.35
CA SER A 36 -2.04 8.81 -3.61
C SER A 36 -0.92 8.57 -4.64
N GLY A 37 0.34 8.51 -4.21
CA GLY A 37 1.49 8.19 -5.06
C GLY A 37 1.44 6.77 -5.60
N ALA A 38 1.13 5.80 -4.74
CA ALA A 38 0.96 4.40 -5.11
C ALA A 38 -0.17 4.21 -6.14
N ARG A 39 -1.32 4.88 -5.98
CA ARG A 39 -2.42 4.87 -6.95
C ARG A 39 -2.01 5.42 -8.31
N ARG A 40 -1.32 6.57 -8.35
CA ARG A 40 -0.81 7.14 -9.62
C ARG A 40 0.16 6.19 -10.30
N ARG A 41 0.98 5.48 -9.52
CA ARG A 41 1.94 4.50 -10.05
C ARG A 41 1.25 3.28 -10.65
N ALA A 42 0.32 2.67 -9.93
CA ALA A 42 -0.47 1.54 -10.44
C ALA A 42 -1.18 1.90 -11.76
N LEU A 43 -1.80 3.09 -11.83
CA LEU A 43 -2.42 3.57 -13.06
C LEU A 43 -1.43 3.74 -14.22
N ARG A 44 -0.25 4.30 -13.96
CA ARG A 44 0.81 4.46 -15.00
C ARG A 44 1.35 3.11 -15.47
N ASP A 45 1.46 2.15 -14.55
CA ASP A 45 1.99 0.81 -14.81
C ASP A 45 0.92 -0.09 -15.48
N GLY A 46 -0.32 0.37 -15.61
CA GLY A 46 -1.45 -0.36 -16.21
C GLY A 46 -2.07 -1.41 -15.29
N ASP A 47 -1.77 -1.35 -13.99
CA ASP A 47 -2.27 -2.28 -13.00
C ASP A 47 -3.70 -1.92 -12.56
N ARG A 48 -4.53 -2.96 -12.42
CA ARG A 48 -5.93 -2.81 -11.97
C ARG A 48 -6.04 -2.54 -10.47
N GLN A 49 -4.98 -2.78 -9.71
CA GLN A 49 -4.93 -2.69 -8.25
C GLN A 49 -3.58 -2.15 -7.79
N VAL A 50 -3.59 -1.42 -6.68
CA VAL A 50 -2.41 -1.05 -5.89
C VAL A 50 -2.00 -2.27 -5.06
N ASP A 51 -0.80 -2.78 -5.32
CA ASP A 51 -0.16 -3.87 -4.58
C ASP A 51 0.82 -3.36 -3.50
N THR A 52 1.35 -4.25 -2.65
CA THR A 52 2.29 -3.83 -1.59
C THR A 52 3.62 -3.28 -2.12
N ALA A 53 4.04 -3.65 -3.35
CA ALA A 53 5.25 -3.09 -3.96
C ALA A 53 5.03 -1.63 -4.39
N HIS A 54 3.85 -1.27 -4.88
CA HIS A 54 3.49 0.13 -5.12
C HIS A 54 3.52 0.97 -3.85
N LEU A 55 2.98 0.41 -2.75
CA LEU A 55 2.98 1.07 -1.45
C LEU A 55 4.43 1.25 -0.94
N LEU A 56 5.24 0.19 -0.98
CA LEU A 56 6.65 0.25 -0.60
C LEU A 56 7.42 1.30 -1.42
N HIS A 57 7.23 1.32 -2.74
CA HIS A 57 7.86 2.32 -3.61
C HIS A 57 7.44 3.73 -3.17
N SER A 58 6.15 3.97 -2.96
CA SER A 58 5.67 5.31 -2.62
C SER A 58 6.10 5.75 -1.22
N LEU A 59 6.20 4.82 -0.25
CA LEU A 59 6.76 5.07 1.09
C LEU A 59 8.22 5.51 0.97
N LEU A 60 9.02 4.69 0.29
CA LEU A 60 10.44 4.97 0.05
C LEU A 60 10.68 6.20 -0.80
N GLU A 61 9.69 6.71 -1.52
CA GLU A 61 9.77 7.95 -2.30
C GLU A 61 9.44 9.18 -1.45
N SER A 62 8.46 9.08 -0.55
CA SER A 62 7.80 10.25 0.06
C SER A 62 8.03 10.40 1.57
N ASP A 63 8.39 9.33 2.26
CA ASP A 63 8.47 9.30 3.72
C ASP A 63 9.94 9.18 4.19
N PRO A 64 10.51 10.21 4.83
CA PRO A 64 11.89 10.19 5.31
C PRO A 64 12.09 9.27 6.52
N GLU A 65 11.08 9.06 7.36
CA GLU A 65 11.19 8.16 8.52
C GLU A 65 11.27 6.70 8.05
N VAL A 66 10.49 6.35 7.02
CA VAL A 66 10.57 5.04 6.37
C VAL A 66 11.92 4.86 5.67
N ARG A 67 12.43 5.87 4.96
CA ARG A 67 13.79 5.79 4.40
C ARG A 67 14.84 5.53 5.46
N ALA A 68 14.71 6.21 6.60
CA ALA A 68 15.69 6.10 7.66
C ALA A 68 15.80 4.67 8.21
N VAL A 69 14.75 3.85 8.13
CA VAL A 69 14.80 2.41 8.50
C VAL A 69 15.84 1.63 7.68
N PHE A 70 16.16 2.10 6.47
CA PHE A 70 17.14 1.51 5.57
C PHE A 70 18.47 2.29 5.52
N ASP A 71 18.66 3.30 6.37
CA ASP A 71 19.90 4.09 6.37
C ASP A 71 21.12 3.22 6.68
N GLY A 72 22.14 3.35 5.85
CA GLY A 72 23.39 2.59 5.98
C GLY A 72 23.35 1.19 5.38
N GLU A 73 22.20 0.71 4.86
CA GLU A 73 22.10 -0.59 4.19
C GLU A 73 22.68 -0.53 2.77
N PRO A 74 23.76 -1.27 2.45
CA PRO A 74 24.33 -1.33 1.10
C PRO A 74 23.31 -1.76 0.01
N GLN A 75 22.29 -2.51 0.42
CA GLN A 75 21.23 -3.07 -0.41
C GLN A 75 20.19 -2.02 -0.81
N PHE A 76 20.16 -0.84 -0.20
CA PHE A 76 19.12 0.16 -0.44
C PHE A 76 19.06 0.62 -1.90
N ALA A 77 20.21 0.82 -2.54
CA ALA A 77 20.27 1.14 -3.97
C ALA A 77 19.71 0.01 -4.85
N ARG A 78 19.93 -1.26 -4.45
CA ARG A 78 19.41 -2.44 -5.15
C ARG A 78 17.89 -2.56 -5.00
N LEU A 79 17.37 -2.28 -3.80
CA LEU A 79 15.93 -2.19 -3.52
C LEU A 79 15.25 -1.17 -4.44
N LEU A 80 15.79 0.05 -4.51
CA LEU A 80 15.27 1.08 -5.42
C LEU A 80 15.36 0.63 -6.89
N GLY A 81 16.45 -0.04 -7.27
CA GLY A 81 16.61 -0.61 -8.61
C GLY A 81 15.50 -1.61 -8.99
N TYR A 82 15.17 -2.55 -8.11
CA TYR A 82 14.08 -3.50 -8.34
C TYR A 82 12.71 -2.83 -8.43
N LEU A 83 12.45 -1.83 -7.58
CA LEU A 83 11.21 -1.08 -7.58
C LEU A 83 11.02 -0.23 -8.85
N VAL A 84 12.11 0.32 -9.40
CA VAL A 84 12.10 1.05 -10.67
C VAL A 84 11.90 0.08 -11.84
N GLN A 85 12.59 -1.07 -11.86
CA GLN A 85 12.44 -2.10 -12.89
C GLN A 85 10.97 -2.53 -13.07
N ARG A 86 10.27 -2.75 -11.96
CA ARG A 86 8.82 -3.01 -11.96
C ARG A 86 8.05 -1.93 -12.72
N SER A 87 8.30 -0.66 -12.41
CA SER A 87 7.57 0.48 -13.00
C SER A 87 7.83 0.73 -14.49
N ILE A 88 8.84 0.07 -15.07
CA ILE A 88 9.12 0.09 -16.51
C ILE A 88 8.82 -1.26 -17.18
N GLY A 89 8.17 -2.19 -16.46
CA GLY A 89 7.76 -3.48 -17.00
C GLY A 89 8.90 -4.46 -17.27
N TYR A 90 10.06 -4.29 -16.61
CA TYR A 90 11.22 -5.17 -16.75
C TYR A 90 11.54 -5.90 -15.44
N GLY A 91 12.05 -7.13 -15.52
CA GLY A 91 12.43 -7.93 -14.34
C GLY A 91 11.22 -8.45 -13.54
N LEU A 92 11.26 -9.75 -13.22
CA LEU A 92 10.29 -10.49 -12.40
C LEU A 92 8.88 -10.56 -12.99
N ARG A 93 8.22 -11.71 -12.82
CA ARG A 93 6.90 -11.98 -13.42
C ARG A 93 5.79 -11.37 -12.57
N TRP A 94 5.74 -10.04 -12.52
CA TRP A 94 4.75 -9.29 -11.74
C TRP A 94 3.40 -9.16 -12.43
N GLN A 95 3.40 -9.07 -13.76
CA GLN A 95 2.20 -8.79 -14.55
C GLN A 95 1.23 -9.98 -14.55
N GLY A 96 -0.04 -9.70 -14.23
CA GLY A 96 -1.15 -10.62 -14.43
C GLY A 96 -1.49 -11.55 -13.26
N SER A 97 -0.66 -11.63 -12.22
CA SER A 97 -0.98 -12.38 -10.99
C SER A 97 -1.46 -11.43 -9.90
N VAL A 98 -2.66 -11.68 -9.37
CA VAL A 98 -3.15 -10.99 -8.18
C VAL A 98 -2.21 -11.30 -7.02
N GLU A 99 -1.83 -10.26 -6.27
CA GLU A 99 -1.11 -10.41 -5.01
C GLU A 99 -2.11 -10.89 -3.94
N ASP A 100 -2.11 -12.18 -3.68
CA ASP A 100 -3.07 -12.85 -2.82
C ASP A 100 -2.37 -13.94 -1.99
N SER A 101 -2.65 -13.99 -0.69
CA SER A 101 -2.19 -15.06 0.20
C SER A 101 -3.09 -16.30 0.14
N GLY A 102 -4.17 -16.28 -0.67
CA GLY A 102 -5.15 -17.35 -0.80
C GLY A 102 -6.14 -17.43 0.36
N ALA A 103 -6.17 -16.40 1.23
CA ALA A 103 -7.13 -16.30 2.32
C ALA A 103 -8.51 -15.86 1.79
N VAL A 104 -9.58 -16.44 2.33
CA VAL A 104 -10.98 -16.19 1.92
C VAL A 104 -11.26 -14.68 1.85
N PRO A 105 -11.97 -14.17 0.83
CA PRO A 105 -12.19 -12.74 0.68
C PRO A 105 -12.98 -12.20 1.88
N VAL A 106 -12.29 -11.50 2.77
CA VAL A 106 -12.92 -10.69 3.80
C VAL A 106 -13.55 -9.50 3.08
N VAL A 107 -14.86 -9.35 3.30
CA VAL A 107 -15.75 -8.42 2.63
C VAL A 107 -15.43 -7.00 3.03
N THR A 108 -14.41 -6.42 2.39
CA THR A 108 -14.34 -5.05 1.87
C THR A 108 -13.12 -5.05 0.95
N GLN A 109 -13.31 -5.40 -0.33
CA GLN A 109 -12.32 -5.04 -1.33
C GLN A 109 -12.30 -3.50 -1.31
N ALA A 110 -11.33 -2.91 -0.61
CA ALA A 110 -11.10 -1.48 -0.72
C ALA A 110 -10.83 -1.23 -2.20
N GLU A 111 -11.83 -0.66 -2.90
CA GLU A 111 -11.84 -0.56 -4.36
C GLU A 111 -10.50 0.02 -4.82
N GLY A 112 -9.69 -0.81 -5.51
CA GLY A 112 -8.38 -0.40 -6.01
C GLY A 112 -7.14 -0.93 -5.27
N TYR A 113 -7.24 -1.76 -4.22
CA TYR A 113 -6.09 -2.47 -3.63
C TYR A 113 -6.07 -3.97 -3.95
N SER A 114 -4.89 -4.59 -3.94
CA SER A 114 -4.74 -6.04 -3.83
C SER A 114 -5.20 -6.52 -2.44
N PRO A 115 -5.58 -7.80 -2.28
CA PRO A 115 -5.88 -8.38 -0.96
C PRO A 115 -4.81 -8.11 0.10
N LEU A 116 -3.54 -8.31 -0.23
CA LEU A 116 -2.45 -8.08 0.72
C LEU A 116 -2.21 -6.61 1.04
N ALA A 117 -2.35 -5.71 0.05
CA ALA A 117 -2.27 -4.28 0.31
C ALA A 117 -3.42 -3.78 1.20
N ALA A 118 -4.64 -4.31 1.00
CA ALA A 118 -5.77 -3.99 1.86
C ALA A 118 -5.55 -4.46 3.30
N GLY A 119 -5.09 -5.71 3.49
CA GLY A 119 -4.75 -6.25 4.80
C GLY A 119 -3.61 -5.47 5.49
N ALA A 120 -2.60 -5.02 4.73
CA ALA A 120 -1.54 -4.17 5.26
C ALA A 120 -2.05 -2.81 5.74
N MET A 121 -2.98 -2.17 5.02
CA MET A 121 -3.60 -0.91 5.44
C MET A 121 -4.42 -1.07 6.73
N GLU A 122 -5.19 -2.15 6.85
CA GLU A 122 -5.94 -2.47 8.07
C GLU A 122 -4.99 -2.71 9.26
N TYR A 123 -3.94 -3.51 9.05
CA TYR A 123 -2.93 -3.76 10.08
C TYR A 123 -2.24 -2.46 10.52
N ALA A 124 -1.91 -1.55 9.59
CA ALA A 124 -1.30 -0.26 9.91
C ALA A 124 -2.18 0.57 10.84
N ARG A 125 -3.49 0.62 10.56
CA ARG A 125 -4.48 1.30 11.43
C ARG A 125 -4.57 0.64 12.80
N ALA A 126 -4.69 -0.69 12.86
CA ALA A 126 -4.73 -1.43 14.11
C ALA A 126 -3.44 -1.24 14.94
N ARG A 127 -2.29 -1.04 14.28
CA ARG A 127 -1.02 -0.72 14.93
C ARG A 127 -1.01 0.69 15.51
N ALA A 128 -1.49 1.68 14.76
CA ALA A 128 -1.62 3.06 15.23
C ALA A 128 -2.59 3.18 16.42
N GLU A 129 -3.71 2.45 16.38
CA GLU A 129 -4.67 2.38 17.48
C GLU A 129 -4.02 1.86 18.77
N ARG A 130 -3.24 0.78 18.69
CA ARG A 130 -2.49 0.23 19.83
C ARG A 130 -1.43 1.18 20.39
N ARG A 131 -0.96 2.17 19.62
CA ARG A 131 -0.03 3.21 20.10
C ARG A 131 -0.74 4.34 20.86
N GLY A 132 -2.06 4.45 20.80
CA GLY A 132 -2.81 5.49 21.50
C GLY A 132 -3.92 6.16 20.67
N GLY A 133 -4.38 5.52 19.59
CA GLY A 133 -5.55 6.00 18.83
C GLY A 133 -5.29 7.16 17.86
N GLY A 134 -4.02 7.45 17.55
CA GLY A 134 -3.65 8.45 16.55
C GLY A 134 -3.76 7.92 15.11
N PRO A 135 -3.55 8.79 14.09
CA PRO A 135 -3.52 8.35 12.71
C PRO A 135 -2.38 7.34 12.45
N ALA A 136 -2.56 6.47 11.46
CA ALA A 136 -1.50 5.60 10.98
C ALA A 136 -0.46 6.39 10.19
N HIS A 137 0.81 6.09 10.44
CA HIS A 137 1.96 6.71 9.76
C HIS A 137 2.61 5.73 8.79
N GLY A 138 3.53 6.22 7.94
CA GLY A 138 4.22 5.38 6.98
C GLY A 138 5.00 4.23 7.61
N VAL A 139 5.59 4.42 8.80
CA VAL A 139 6.24 3.35 9.56
C VAL A 139 5.27 2.26 10.02
N ASP A 140 3.99 2.59 10.30
CA ASP A 140 2.97 1.59 10.62
C ASP A 140 2.64 0.73 9.39
N LEU A 141 2.57 1.36 8.21
CA LEU A 141 2.35 0.64 6.95
C LEU A 141 3.58 -0.19 6.55
N LEU A 142 4.81 0.33 6.76
CA LEU A 142 6.02 -0.44 6.51
C LEU A 142 6.06 -1.70 7.38
N ALA A 143 5.78 -1.56 8.68
CA ALA A 143 5.66 -2.70 9.59
C ALA A 143 4.59 -3.69 9.12
N ALA A 144 3.46 -3.22 8.60
CA ALA A 144 2.38 -4.07 8.10
C ALA A 144 2.78 -4.88 6.85
N ILE A 145 3.41 -4.21 5.88
CA ILE A 145 3.76 -4.79 4.57
C ILE A 145 4.75 -5.95 4.71
N VAL A 146 5.65 -5.90 5.69
CA VAL A 146 6.71 -6.90 5.85
C VAL A 146 6.29 -8.14 6.66
N VAL A 147 5.04 -8.19 7.15
CA VAL A 147 4.55 -9.33 7.95
C VAL A 147 4.28 -10.57 7.10
N ASP A 148 3.66 -10.39 5.93
CA ASP A 148 3.27 -11.52 5.08
C ASP A 148 4.36 -11.82 4.04
N PRO A 149 5.01 -13.00 4.07
CA PRO A 149 6.05 -13.36 3.11
C PRO A 149 5.56 -13.52 1.67
N GLN A 150 4.24 -13.60 1.44
CA GLN A 150 3.65 -13.61 0.11
C GLN A 150 3.47 -12.19 -0.46
N ALA A 151 3.70 -11.15 0.34
CA ALA A 151 3.64 -9.78 -0.12
C ALA A 151 4.70 -9.51 -1.20
N ARG A 152 4.28 -8.80 -2.24
CA ARG A 152 5.14 -8.35 -3.34
C ARG A 152 6.32 -7.53 -2.84
N ALA A 153 6.08 -6.67 -1.88
CA ALA A 153 7.12 -5.91 -1.20
C ALA A 153 8.18 -6.82 -0.56
N VAL A 154 7.78 -7.91 0.09
CA VAL A 154 8.72 -8.89 0.67
C VAL A 154 9.49 -9.60 -0.43
N GLU A 155 8.83 -9.96 -1.54
CA GLU A 155 9.49 -10.52 -2.73
C GLU A 155 10.56 -9.57 -3.32
N VAL A 156 10.32 -8.25 -3.25
CA VAL A 156 11.28 -7.23 -3.68
C VAL A 156 12.44 -7.09 -2.68
N LEU A 157 12.14 -7.04 -1.38
CA LEU A 157 13.13 -6.93 -0.30
C LEU A 157 14.09 -8.13 -0.33
N ASP A 158 13.57 -9.35 -0.44
CA ASP A 158 14.36 -10.57 -0.51
C ASP A 158 15.35 -10.54 -1.68
N ARG A 159 14.90 -10.09 -2.86
CA ARG A 159 15.79 -9.94 -4.03
C ARG A 159 16.81 -8.84 -3.88
N ALA A 160 16.47 -7.78 -3.15
CA ALA A 160 17.45 -6.77 -2.76
C ALA A 160 18.49 -7.33 -1.78
N GLY A 161 18.22 -8.47 -1.14
CA GLY A 161 19.04 -9.07 -0.09
C GLY A 161 18.75 -8.46 1.29
N ILE A 162 17.50 -8.03 1.52
CA ILE A 162 17.04 -7.40 2.76
C ILE A 162 16.02 -8.33 3.42
N ASP A 163 16.29 -8.73 4.66
CA ASP A 163 15.36 -9.56 5.44
C ASP A 163 14.19 -8.72 5.97
N ALA A 164 12.98 -9.06 5.55
CA ALA A 164 11.73 -8.43 5.99
C ALA A 164 11.52 -8.49 7.51
N ARG A 165 12.01 -9.55 8.18
CA ARG A 165 11.93 -9.67 9.65
C ARG A 165 12.85 -8.69 10.35
N GLU A 166 14.04 -8.47 9.81
CA GLU A 166 14.94 -7.44 10.34
C GLU A 166 14.38 -6.04 10.11
N VAL A 167 13.73 -5.78 8.97
CA VAL A 167 13.02 -4.51 8.73
C VAL A 167 11.93 -4.31 9.78
N PHE A 168 11.11 -5.33 10.05
CA PHE A 168 10.08 -5.26 11.09
C PHE A 168 10.67 -4.95 12.47
N ALA A 169 11.74 -5.66 12.86
CA ALA A 169 12.43 -5.44 14.13
C ALA A 169 12.99 -4.01 14.25
N ARG A 170 13.62 -3.47 13.19
CA ARG A 170 14.12 -2.08 13.16
C ARG A 170 12.99 -1.07 13.37
N VAL A 171 11.82 -1.29 12.78
CA VAL A 171 10.64 -0.42 12.97
C VAL A 171 10.13 -0.48 14.41
N ASP A 172 10.04 -1.68 15.00
CA ASP A 172 9.61 -1.86 16.39
C ASP A 172 10.57 -1.15 17.36
N SER A 173 11.89 -1.32 17.22
CA SER A 173 12.87 -0.70 18.12
C SER A 173 12.89 0.83 18.05
N ARG A 174 12.63 1.41 16.87
CA ARG A 174 12.54 2.89 16.74
C ARG A 174 11.33 3.46 17.47
N LEU A 175 10.18 2.79 17.36
CA LEU A 175 8.96 3.21 18.06
C LEU A 175 9.07 3.06 19.59
N GLU A 176 9.90 2.15 20.07
CA GLU A 176 10.27 2.09 21.50
C GLU A 176 11.16 3.26 21.91
N THR A 177 12.10 3.66 21.04
CA THR A 177 13.02 4.77 21.30
C THR A 177 12.29 6.13 21.32
N ASP A 178 11.35 6.36 20.40
CA ASP A 178 10.57 7.62 20.34
C ASP A 178 9.59 7.80 21.52
N ARG A 179 9.37 6.74 22.31
CA ARG A 179 8.52 6.75 23.51
C ARG A 179 9.28 6.95 24.82
N ALA A 180 10.61 6.80 24.82
CA ALA A 180 11.48 6.87 26.00
C ALA A 180 11.99 8.29 26.24
#